data_AF-A0A0B2P661-F1
#
_entry.id   AF-A0A0B2P661-F1
#
_cell.length_a   1.000
_cell.length_b   1.000
_cell.length_c   1.000
_cell.angle_alpha   90.00
_cell.angle_beta   90.00
_cell.angle_gamma   90.00
#
_symmetry.space_group_name_H-M   'P 1'
#
loop_
_entity.id
_entity.type
_entity.pdbx_description
1 polymer ?
#
loop_
_entity_poly.entity_id
_entity_poly.type
_entity_poly.pdbx_seq_one_letter_code
_entity_poly.pdbx_strand_id
1 'polypeptide(L)'
;MTLGSSSSPLHFYDLSLVDGFNLLDSMKPVGGGVGCGVASCEVDLNVCCPSALEVKINGKVVGCKSACLAMQSAKYCCTRSYSDPKTCKPTLFNHLFKAICPKAYSYAYDDSSSLNR
;
A
#
# COMPACT_ATOMS: atom_id res chain seq x y z
N MET A 1 -5.74 4.00 -9.70
CA MET A 1 -7.11 4.22 -10.19
C MET A 1 -7.30 3.56 -11.54
N THR A 2 -8.39 2.82 -11.70
CA THR A 2 -8.87 2.20 -12.94
C THR A 2 -10.27 2.72 -13.21
N LEU A 3 -10.47 3.37 -14.36
CA LEU A 3 -11.76 3.92 -14.74
C LEU A 3 -12.63 2.87 -15.43
N GLY A 4 -13.94 2.93 -15.20
CA GLY A 4 -14.92 2.10 -15.88
C GLY A 4 -14.96 2.38 -17.40
N SER A 5 -15.58 1.45 -18.11
CA SER A 5 -15.81 1.47 -19.55
C SER A 5 -17.31 1.39 -19.86
N SER A 6 -17.65 1.38 -21.15
CA SER A 6 -19.02 1.11 -21.60
C SER A 6 -19.52 -0.30 -21.25
N SER A 7 -18.62 -1.26 -21.05
CA SER A 7 -18.95 -2.64 -20.66
C SER A 7 -18.96 -2.88 -19.14
N SER A 8 -18.33 -1.99 -18.36
CA SER A 8 -18.36 -2.03 -16.89
C SER A 8 -18.27 -0.61 -16.33
N PRO A 9 -19.36 -0.04 -15.78
CA PRO A 9 -19.37 1.33 -15.29
C PRO A 9 -18.63 1.51 -13.95
N LEU A 10 -18.05 0.45 -13.39
CA LEU A 10 -17.39 0.48 -12.09
C LEU A 10 -15.99 1.09 -12.19
N HIS A 11 -15.71 2.02 -11.28
CA HIS A 11 -14.40 2.61 -11.08
C HIS A 11 -13.75 1.98 -9.84
N PHE A 12 -12.43 1.75 -9.91
CA PHE A 12 -11.65 1.24 -8.79
C PHE A 12 -10.52 2.22 -8.49
N TYR A 13 -10.22 2.43 -7.22
CA TYR A 13 -9.12 3.26 -6.78
C TYR A 13 -8.62 2.77 -5.44
N ASP A 14 -7.39 3.13 -5.17
CA ASP A 14 -6.61 2.61 -4.07
C ASP A 14 -5.44 3.55 -3.79
N LEU A 15 -4.99 3.51 -2.54
CA LEU A 15 -3.68 4.00 -2.15
C LEU A 15 -2.83 2.77 -1.86
N SER A 16 -1.61 2.75 -2.39
CA SER A 16 -0.72 1.59 -2.29
C SER A 16 0.63 1.99 -1.71
N LEU A 17 1.04 1.26 -0.67
CA LEU A 17 2.37 1.31 -0.06
C LEU A 17 3.29 0.19 -0.58
N VAL A 18 2.88 -0.50 -1.64
CA VAL A 18 3.67 -1.58 -2.29
C VAL A 18 5.05 -1.07 -2.73
N ASP A 19 5.13 0.21 -3.13
CA ASP A 19 6.35 0.90 -3.53
C ASP A 19 6.86 1.87 -2.45
N GLY A 20 6.39 1.73 -1.22
CA GLY A 20 6.80 2.54 -0.09
C GLY A 20 5.96 3.80 0.11
N PHE A 21 6.50 4.72 0.89
CA PHE A 21 5.87 5.94 1.37
C PHE A 21 6.86 7.09 1.32
N ASN A 22 6.39 8.30 1.03
CA ASN A 22 7.16 9.53 1.18
C ASN A 22 6.32 10.66 1.78
N LEU A 23 5.05 10.74 1.36
CA LEU A 23 4.09 11.76 1.79
C LEU A 23 2.74 11.13 2.10
N LEU A 24 2.00 11.80 2.96
CA LEU A 24 0.60 11.53 3.26
C LEU A 24 -0.24 11.72 2.00
N ASP A 25 -1.18 10.81 1.76
CA ASP A 25 -2.10 10.92 0.63
C ASP A 25 -3.47 10.32 0.98
N SER A 26 -4.50 10.82 0.32
CA SER A 26 -5.87 10.35 0.44
C SER A 26 -6.63 10.56 -0.86
N MET A 27 -7.33 9.52 -1.29
CA MET A 27 -8.19 9.54 -2.45
C MET A 27 -9.64 9.32 -2.02
N LYS A 28 -10.47 10.34 -2.29
CA LYS A 28 -11.91 10.32 -2.07
C LYS A 28 -12.63 10.68 -3.37
N PRO A 29 -13.60 9.88 -3.82
CA PRO A 29 -14.39 10.23 -4.98
C PRO A 29 -15.32 11.39 -4.67
N VAL A 30 -15.48 12.28 -5.64
CA VAL A 30 -16.42 13.41 -5.60
C VAL A 30 -17.55 13.07 -6.57
N GLY A 31 -18.76 12.85 -6.04
CA GLY A 31 -19.85 12.23 -6.78
C GLY A 31 -19.73 10.69 -6.85
N GLY A 32 -20.63 10.03 -7.57
CA GLY A 32 -20.74 8.57 -7.61
C GLY A 32 -21.80 7.98 -6.67
N GLY A 33 -22.04 6.67 -6.78
CA GLY A 33 -23.04 5.94 -6.00
C GLY A 33 -22.60 5.60 -4.56
N VAL A 34 -23.47 4.90 -3.83
CA VAL A 34 -23.18 4.41 -2.47
C VAL A 34 -22.05 3.37 -2.53
N GLY A 35 -21.04 3.50 -1.65
CA GLY A 35 -20.02 2.47 -1.43
C GLY A 35 -18.58 2.86 -1.77
N CYS A 36 -18.33 4.08 -2.26
CA CYS A 36 -16.97 4.51 -2.57
C CYS A 36 -16.34 5.16 -1.32
N GLY A 37 -15.74 4.34 -0.46
CA GLY A 37 -15.03 4.77 0.75
C GLY A 37 -13.81 5.68 0.49
N VAL A 38 -13.01 5.97 1.51
CA VAL A 38 -11.78 6.76 1.34
C VAL A 38 -10.59 5.82 1.35
N ALA A 39 -9.77 5.84 0.31
CA ALA A 39 -8.47 5.17 0.32
C ALA A 39 -7.44 6.18 0.86
N SER A 40 -6.76 5.88 1.96
CA SER A 40 -5.89 6.86 2.60
C SER A 40 -4.77 6.26 3.43
N CYS A 41 -3.72 7.06 3.62
CA CYS A 41 -2.66 6.85 4.59
C CYS A 41 -2.44 8.19 5.30
N GLU A 42 -3.17 8.37 6.40
CA GLU A 42 -3.32 9.66 7.11
C GLU A 42 -2.27 9.86 8.21
N VAL A 43 -1.41 8.87 8.42
CA VAL A 43 -0.34 8.90 9.44
C VAL A 43 1.02 8.93 8.73
N ASP A 44 1.92 9.79 9.20
CA ASP A 44 3.26 9.92 8.62
C ASP A 44 4.08 8.66 8.93
N LEU A 45 4.11 7.74 7.96
CA LEU A 45 4.80 6.48 8.07
C LEU A 45 6.33 6.66 8.22
N ASN A 46 6.88 7.81 7.82
CA ASN A 46 8.30 8.12 8.00
C ASN A 46 8.71 8.12 9.49
N VAL A 47 7.80 8.46 10.41
CA VAL A 47 8.07 8.51 11.86
C VAL A 47 8.27 7.10 12.44
N CYS A 48 7.55 6.12 11.90
CA CYS A 48 7.59 4.72 12.34
C CYS A 48 8.35 3.81 11.36
N CYS A 49 9.10 4.40 10.43
CA CYS A 49 9.79 3.64 9.40
C CYS A 49 10.90 2.79 10.03
N PRO A 50 10.89 1.45 9.84
CA PRO A 50 11.98 0.61 10.32
C PRO A 50 13.31 1.04 9.71
N SER A 51 14.39 1.05 10.49
CA SER A 51 15.70 1.57 10.03
C SER A 51 16.24 0.90 8.76
N ALA A 52 15.88 -0.36 8.50
CA ALA A 52 16.25 -1.07 7.27
C ALA A 52 15.55 -0.54 6.00
N LEU A 53 14.50 0.27 6.16
CA LEU A 53 13.63 0.77 5.08
C LEU A 53 13.73 2.30 4.90
N GLU A 54 14.40 3.01 5.80
CA GLU A 54 14.49 4.47 5.78
C GLU A 54 15.20 4.99 4.51
N VAL A 55 14.63 6.05 3.93
CA VAL A 55 15.31 6.92 2.97
C VAL A 55 15.67 8.20 3.70
N LYS A 56 16.97 8.52 3.79
CA LYS A 56 17.47 9.70 4.52
C LYS A 56 18.12 10.72 3.62
N ILE A 57 17.83 12.00 3.88
CA ILE A 57 18.54 13.16 3.32
C ILE A 57 18.94 14.05 4.49
N ASN A 58 20.23 14.41 4.59
CA ASN A 58 20.77 15.24 5.68
C ASN A 58 20.42 14.72 7.09
N GLY A 59 20.41 13.39 7.28
CA GLY A 59 20.09 12.75 8.56
C GLY A 59 18.59 12.65 8.89
N LYS A 60 17.71 13.27 8.08
CA LYS A 60 16.25 13.21 8.25
C LYS A 60 15.64 12.12 7.36
N VAL A 61 14.70 11.34 7.90
CA VAL A 61 13.89 10.40 7.12
C VAL A 61 12.92 11.19 6.23
N VAL A 62 13.00 10.99 4.92
CA VAL A 62 12.16 11.65 3.90
C VAL A 62 11.27 10.67 3.13
N GLY A 63 11.42 9.38 3.42
CA GLY A 63 10.68 8.31 2.81
C GLY A 63 10.93 6.99 3.53
N CYS A 64 10.03 6.04 3.30
CA CYS A 64 10.14 4.68 3.79
C CYS A 64 9.91 3.72 2.62
N LYS A 65 10.95 2.97 2.26
CA LYS A 65 10.84 1.93 1.23
C LYS A 65 9.88 0.85 1.69
N SER A 66 9.20 0.20 0.74
CA SER A 66 8.61 -1.09 1.01
C SER A 66 9.69 -2.15 1.22
N ALA A 67 9.31 -3.27 1.82
CA ALA A 67 10.21 -4.42 1.95
C ALA A 67 10.68 -4.94 0.58
N CYS A 68 9.85 -4.85 -0.46
CA CYS A 68 10.24 -5.23 -1.82
C CYS A 68 11.36 -4.33 -2.34
N LEU A 69 11.21 -3.00 -2.25
CA LEU A 69 12.23 -2.06 -2.72
C LEU A 69 13.54 -2.13 -1.93
N ALA A 70 13.46 -2.42 -0.63
CA ALA A 70 14.65 -2.52 0.21
C ALA A 70 15.42 -3.85 0.01
N MET A 71 14.69 -4.97 -0.11
CA MET A 71 15.28 -6.31 -0.06
C MET A 71 15.37 -7.01 -1.43
N GLN A 72 14.59 -6.55 -2.42
CA GLN A 72 14.59 -7.05 -3.80
C GLN A 72 14.46 -8.57 -3.93
N SER A 73 13.79 -9.22 -2.97
CA SER A 73 13.63 -10.67 -2.94
C SER A 73 12.26 -11.09 -3.45
N ALA A 74 12.20 -12.29 -4.05
CA ALA A 74 10.96 -12.85 -4.56
C ALA A 74 9.85 -12.94 -3.49
N LYS A 75 10.23 -13.20 -2.23
CA LYS A 75 9.31 -13.28 -1.09
C LYS A 75 8.65 -11.93 -0.78
N TYR A 76 9.41 -10.82 -0.80
CA TYR A 76 8.88 -9.50 -0.48
C TYR A 76 8.17 -8.84 -1.66
N CYS A 77 8.58 -9.18 -2.88
CA CYS A 77 8.00 -8.62 -4.11
C CYS A 77 6.88 -9.48 -4.71
N CYS A 78 6.54 -10.62 -4.07
CA CYS A 78 5.55 -11.57 -4.58
C CYS A 78 5.81 -12.00 -6.04
N THR A 79 7.03 -12.43 -6.33
CA THR A 79 7.42 -12.90 -7.67
C THR A 79 7.89 -14.35 -7.66
N ARG A 80 8.02 -14.96 -8.85
CA ARG A 80 8.48 -16.35 -9.03
C ARG A 80 7.64 -17.33 -8.21
N SER A 81 8.25 -18.11 -7.30
CA SER A 81 7.53 -19.04 -6.40
C SER A 81 6.51 -18.36 -5.48
N TYR A 82 6.56 -17.03 -5.35
CA TYR A 82 5.64 -16.21 -4.57
C TYR A 82 4.68 -15.41 -5.46
N SER A 83 4.50 -15.74 -6.74
CA SER A 83 3.58 -15.03 -7.64
C SER A 83 2.11 -15.45 -7.49
N ASP A 84 1.72 -15.94 -6.32
CA ASP A 84 0.35 -16.35 -6.02
C ASP A 84 -0.01 -15.90 -4.58
N PRO A 85 -1.25 -15.44 -4.32
CA PRO A 85 -1.68 -15.01 -2.98
C PRO A 85 -1.57 -16.13 -1.91
N LYS A 86 -1.64 -17.40 -2.31
CA LYS A 86 -1.48 -18.54 -1.41
C LYS A 86 -0.03 -18.71 -1.00
N THR A 87 0.94 -18.33 -1.83
CA THR A 87 2.37 -18.47 -1.54
C THR A 87 3.02 -17.20 -1.03
N CYS A 88 2.59 -16.01 -1.49
CA CYS A 88 3.06 -14.73 -0.94
C CYS A 88 2.26 -14.33 0.29
N LYS A 89 2.81 -14.65 1.46
CA LYS A 89 2.23 -14.26 2.75
C LYS A 89 2.71 -12.88 3.18
N PRO A 90 1.84 -12.09 3.86
CA PRO A 90 2.26 -10.82 4.42
C PRO A 90 3.42 -11.04 5.41
N THR A 91 4.35 -10.10 5.40
CA THR A 91 5.50 -10.09 6.31
C THR A 91 5.28 -9.11 7.45
N LEU A 92 6.19 -9.09 8.43
CA LEU A 92 6.14 -8.13 9.53
C LEU A 92 6.04 -6.67 9.04
N PHE A 93 6.76 -6.31 7.98
CA PHE A 93 6.72 -4.98 7.40
C PHE A 93 5.35 -4.63 6.83
N ASN A 94 4.69 -5.59 6.18
CA ASN A 94 3.36 -5.38 5.61
C ASN A 94 2.31 -5.21 6.72
N HIS A 95 2.39 -6.03 7.78
CA HIS A 95 1.54 -5.85 8.96
C HIS A 95 1.74 -4.50 9.63
N LEU A 96 2.98 -4.02 9.76
CA LEU A 96 3.27 -2.69 10.29
C LEU A 96 2.63 -1.60 9.43
N PHE A 97 2.86 -1.64 8.11
CA PHE A 97 2.34 -0.64 7.18
C PHE A 97 0.81 -0.64 7.18
N LYS A 98 0.20 -1.82 7.25
CA LYS A 98 -1.26 -1.96 7.34
C LYS A 98 -1.83 -1.45 8.66
N ALA A 99 -1.12 -1.66 9.77
CA ALA A 99 -1.54 -1.14 11.07
C ALA A 99 -1.49 0.40 11.11
N ILE A 100 -0.51 1.01 10.45
CA ILE A 100 -0.37 2.46 10.35
C ILE A 100 -1.39 3.05 9.35
N CYS A 101 -1.55 2.40 8.19
CA CYS A 101 -2.41 2.85 7.11
C CYS A 101 -3.38 1.74 6.69
N PRO A 102 -4.47 1.51 7.46
CA PRO A 102 -5.40 0.41 7.23
C PRO A 102 -6.17 0.55 5.91
N LYS A 103 -6.41 1.78 5.46
CA LYS A 103 -7.12 2.11 4.21
C LYS A 103 -6.22 2.15 2.98
N ALA A 104 -5.01 1.59 3.08
CA ALA A 104 -4.06 1.45 1.98
C ALA A 104 -3.66 -0.01 1.79
N TYR A 105 -3.27 -0.39 0.56
CA TYR A 105 -2.64 -1.68 0.30
C TYR A 105 -1.21 -1.65 0.85
N SER A 106 -0.85 -2.66 1.65
CA SER A 106 0.47 -2.78 2.27
C SER A 106 1.44 -3.68 1.48
N TYR A 107 0.92 -4.50 0.56
CA TYR A 107 1.69 -5.41 -0.31
C TYR A 107 0.85 -5.87 -1.51
N ALA A 108 1.49 -6.57 -2.45
CA ALA A 108 0.91 -6.86 -3.78
C ALA A 108 -0.39 -7.69 -3.75
N TYR A 109 -0.60 -8.53 -2.74
CA TYR A 109 -1.82 -9.32 -2.59
C TYR A 109 -2.60 -9.00 -1.31
N ASP A 110 -2.45 -7.77 -0.80
CA ASP A 110 -3.29 -7.30 0.30
C ASP A 110 -4.77 -7.30 -0.15
N ASP A 111 -5.67 -7.71 0.74
CA ASP A 111 -7.07 -7.97 0.36
C ASP A 111 -7.88 -6.69 0.39
N SER A 112 -8.61 -6.39 -0.70
CA SER A 112 -9.53 -5.25 -0.80
C SER A 112 -10.56 -5.18 0.35
N SER A 113 -10.95 -6.32 0.94
CA SER A 113 -11.87 -6.33 2.08
C SER A 113 -11.28 -5.66 3.33
N SER A 114 -9.96 -5.63 3.44
CA SER A 114 -9.24 -5.00 4.55
C SER A 114 -9.27 -3.48 4.52
N LEU A 115 -9.65 -2.86 3.39
CA LEU A 115 -9.72 -1.41 3.23
C LEU A 115 -10.99 -0.79 3.82
N ASN A 116 -11.99 -1.63 4.12
CA ASN A 116 -13.28 -1.22 4.68
C ASN A 116 -13.39 -1.45 6.20
N ARG A 117 -12.27 -1.81 6.86
CA ARG A 117 -12.20 -1.98 8.32
C ARG A 117 -11.72 -0.72 9.03
#